data_AF-A0A2J6HSX1-F1
#
_entry.id   AF-A0A2J6HSX1-F1
#
_cell.length_a   1.000
_cell.length_b   1.000
_cell.length_c   1.000
_cell.angle_alpha   90.00
_cell.angle_beta   90.00
_cell.angle_gamma   90.00
#
_symmetry.space_group_name_H-M   'P 1'
#
loop_
_entity.id
_entity.type
_entity.pdbx_description
1 polymer ?
#
loop_
_entity_poly.entity_id
_entity_poly.type
_entity_poly.pdbx_seq_one_letter_code
_entity_poly.pdbx_strand_id
1 'polypeptide(L)'
;FEGGIPETSNEKNPPPVSYSSFGAYDVRLVASNSMWSDTLWLKDYIKVISNIYPIPSAGYIFVFVGEDENETPDFEIFDSYGRAIQLPGILAQSNGLYKVKLDGFSSGAYYIRIISGTKSEVRKFIVSEKIY
;
A
#
# COMPACT_ATOMS: atom_id res chain seq x y z
N PHE A 1 6.52 15.76 7.24
CA PHE A 1 6.49 14.40 6.70
C PHE A 1 5.21 13.75 7.20
N GLU A 2 4.07 14.15 6.63
CA GLU A 2 2.76 13.64 7.08
C GLU A 2 2.79 12.10 7.13
N GLY A 3 2.34 11.49 8.22
CA GLY A 3 2.33 10.03 8.38
C GLY A 3 3.71 9.35 8.43
N GLY A 4 4.81 10.11 8.44
CA GLY A 4 6.17 9.61 8.58
C GLY A 4 6.63 9.56 10.04
N ILE A 5 7.66 8.76 10.31
CA ILE A 5 8.31 8.67 11.62
C ILE A 5 9.79 9.08 11.45
N PRO A 6 10.22 10.24 11.98
CA PRO A 6 9.41 11.27 12.64
C PRO A 6 8.57 12.10 11.66
N GLU A 7 7.45 12.64 12.16
CA GLU A 7 6.51 13.41 11.33
C GLU A 7 7.04 14.83 11.00
N THR A 8 7.89 15.38 11.86
CA THR A 8 8.50 16.71 11.70
C THR A 8 9.99 16.69 12.03
N SER A 9 10.74 17.66 11.49
CA SER A 9 12.13 17.91 11.86
C SER A 9 12.41 19.41 11.77
N ASN A 10 13.21 19.93 12.71
CA ASN A 10 13.73 21.30 12.70
C ASN A 10 15.20 21.36 12.22
N GLU A 11 15.79 20.21 11.88
CA GLU A 11 17.17 20.15 11.41
C GLU A 11 17.27 20.53 9.93
N LYS A 12 18.37 21.19 9.55
CA LYS A 12 18.65 21.51 8.15
C LYS A 12 18.69 20.24 7.27
N ASN A 13 19.21 19.15 7.82
CA ASN A 13 19.20 17.83 7.21
C ASN A 13 18.33 16.93 8.09
N PRO A 14 17.09 16.63 7.70
CA PRO A 14 16.23 15.76 8.48
C PRO A 14 16.85 14.37 8.67
N PRO A 15 16.57 13.68 9.80
CA PRO A 15 16.96 12.29 9.97
C PRO A 15 16.25 11.38 8.95
N PRO A 16 16.63 10.09 8.84
CA PRO A 16 15.85 9.12 8.08
C PRO A 16 14.39 9.10 8.54
N VAL A 17 13.46 9.22 7.59
CA VAL A 17 12.02 9.17 7.83
C VAL A 17 11.47 7.86 7.27
N SER A 18 10.75 7.12 8.11
CA SER A 18 10.11 5.85 7.74
C SER A 18 8.61 6.00 7.60
N TYR A 19 8.01 5.22 6.71
CA TYR A 19 6.57 5.14 6.47
C TYR A 19 6.14 3.69 6.62
N SER A 20 5.22 3.42 7.54
CA SER A 20 4.84 2.05 7.89
C SER A 20 3.75 1.48 6.99
N SER A 21 2.90 2.32 6.37
CA SER A 21 1.80 1.92 5.49
C SER A 21 1.98 2.39 4.04
N PHE A 22 1.31 1.72 3.10
CA PHE A 22 1.22 2.18 1.72
C PHE A 22 0.42 3.49 1.66
N GLY A 23 0.70 4.33 0.67
CA GLY A 23 0.01 5.61 0.51
C GLY A 23 0.85 6.65 -0.21
N ALA A 24 0.21 7.81 -0.45
CA ALA A 24 0.89 9.03 -0.84
C ALA A 24 0.92 9.99 0.35
N TYR A 25 2.04 10.68 0.55
CA TYR A 25 2.27 11.53 1.71
C TYR A 25 2.82 12.89 1.31
N ASP A 26 2.29 13.93 1.93
CA ASP A 26 2.75 15.30 1.73
C ASP A 26 4.07 15.58 2.46
N VAL A 27 4.89 16.40 1.80
CA VAL A 27 6.09 16.99 2.41
C VAL A 27 5.96 18.51 2.40
N ARG A 28 6.06 19.10 3.59
CA ARG A 28 6.07 20.54 3.79
C ARG A 28 7.43 20.96 4.35
N LEU A 29 8.04 21.95 3.69
CA LEU A 29 9.25 22.62 4.17
C LEU A 29 8.90 24.07 4.50
N VAL A 30 9.30 24.52 5.69
CA VAL A 30 9.20 25.93 6.10
C VAL A 30 10.61 26.45 6.33
N ALA A 31 11.00 27.49 5.61
CA ALA A 31 12.28 28.16 5.77
C ALA A 31 12.05 29.58 6.30
N SER A 32 12.71 29.94 7.38
CA SER A 32 12.50 31.25 8.04
C SER A 32 13.79 31.89 8.52
N ASN A 33 13.75 33.22 8.64
CA ASN A 33 14.72 34.04 9.37
C ASN A 33 13.97 34.93 10.39
N SER A 34 14.64 35.92 10.97
CA SER A 34 14.05 36.79 12.01
C SER A 34 12.88 37.66 11.55
N MET A 35 12.70 37.86 10.24
CA MET A 35 11.68 38.77 9.69
C MET A 35 10.72 38.09 8.72
N TRP A 36 11.12 36.99 8.08
CA TRP A 36 10.39 36.37 6.98
C TRP A 36 10.35 34.86 7.10
N SER A 37 9.31 34.28 6.52
CA SER A 37 9.13 32.84 6.37
C SER A 37 8.55 32.54 5.00
N ASP A 38 8.99 31.45 4.40
CA ASP A 38 8.47 30.90 3.16
C ASP A 38 8.15 29.40 3.34
N THR A 39 7.15 28.92 2.61
CA THR A 39 6.68 27.53 2.70
C THR A 39 6.65 26.89 1.31
N LEU A 40 7.36 25.77 1.17
CA LEU A 40 7.22 24.86 0.04
C LEU A 40 6.31 23.70 0.44
N TRP A 41 5.27 23.48 -0.36
CA TRP A 41 4.34 22.36 -0.19
C TRP A 41 4.46 21.41 -1.37
N LEU A 42 4.87 20.17 -1.10
CA LEU A 42 4.98 19.09 -2.07
C LEU A 42 3.90 18.07 -1.77
N LYS A 43 2.80 18.14 -2.52
CA LYS A 43 1.66 17.23 -2.36
C LYS A 43 1.97 15.85 -2.94
N ASP A 44 1.53 14.79 -2.26
CA ASP A 44 1.70 13.39 -2.69
C ASP A 44 3.15 13.04 -3.09
N TYR A 45 4.13 13.68 -2.46
CA TYR A 45 5.52 13.64 -2.92
C TYR A 45 6.19 12.29 -2.65
N ILE A 46 5.86 11.67 -1.52
CA ILE A 46 6.38 10.35 -1.16
C ILE A 46 5.28 9.32 -1.45
N LYS A 47 5.62 8.32 -2.27
CA LYS A 47 4.71 7.23 -2.61
C LYS A 47 5.25 5.90 -2.10
N VAL A 48 4.57 5.35 -1.09
CA VAL A 48 4.83 4.00 -0.57
C VAL A 48 3.86 3.04 -1.26
N ILE A 49 4.41 2.04 -1.93
CA ILE A 49 3.62 1.04 -2.68
C ILE A 49 3.50 -0.25 -1.88
N SER A 50 2.37 -0.93 -2.03
CA SER A 50 2.17 -2.27 -1.47
C SER A 50 3.10 -3.31 -2.11
N ASN A 51 3.18 -4.51 -1.55
CA ASN A 51 3.90 -5.62 -2.16
C ASN A 51 3.01 -6.87 -2.24
N ILE A 52 3.12 -7.62 -3.33
CA ILE A 52 2.34 -8.83 -3.57
C ILE A 52 3.27 -9.98 -3.98
N TYR A 53 3.18 -11.10 -3.26
CA TYR A 53 4.02 -12.27 -3.51
C TYR A 53 3.38 -13.58 -3.00
N PRO A 54 3.75 -14.76 -3.54
CA PRO A 54 4.51 -14.93 -4.77
C PRO A 54 3.66 -14.58 -6.00
N ILE A 55 4.33 -14.22 -7.10
CA ILE A 55 3.71 -14.06 -8.42
C ILE A 55 4.62 -14.76 -9.45
N PRO A 56 4.11 -15.72 -10.24
CA PRO A 56 2.77 -16.30 -10.20
C PRO A 56 2.46 -17.08 -8.91
N SER A 57 1.17 -17.31 -8.62
CA SER A 57 0.73 -18.15 -7.50
C SER A 57 -0.44 -19.05 -7.86
N ALA A 58 -0.49 -20.25 -7.30
CA ALA A 58 -1.52 -21.25 -7.58
C ALA A 58 -2.53 -21.46 -6.44
N GLY A 59 -2.42 -20.74 -5.32
CA GLY A 59 -3.30 -20.98 -4.18
C GLY A 59 -3.49 -19.81 -3.22
N TYR A 60 -2.45 -19.01 -3.00
CA TYR A 60 -2.60 -17.79 -2.21
C TYR A 60 -1.55 -16.76 -2.61
N ILE A 61 -1.90 -15.49 -2.47
CA ILE A 61 -0.92 -14.40 -2.47
C ILE A 61 -0.89 -13.78 -1.08
N PHE A 62 0.28 -13.30 -0.70
CA PHE A 62 0.45 -12.34 0.37
C PHE A 62 0.39 -10.94 -0.21
N VAL A 63 -0.34 -10.07 0.46
CA VAL A 63 -0.44 -8.64 0.17
C VAL A 63 0.06 -7.90 1.40
N PHE A 64 1.23 -7.29 1.28
CA PHE A 64 1.79 -6.42 2.31
C PHE A 64 1.38 -4.99 2.01
N VAL A 65 0.58 -4.41 2.90
CA VAL A 65 0.15 -3.01 2.83
C VAL A 65 0.81 -2.15 3.88
N GLY A 66 1.58 -2.77 4.79
CA GLY A 66 2.20 -2.09 5.90
C GLY A 66 1.24 -1.85 7.07
N GLU A 67 1.77 -1.34 8.18
CA GLU A 67 1.05 -1.19 9.43
C GLU A 67 0.38 0.19 9.52
N ASP A 68 -0.94 0.18 9.69
CA ASP A 68 -1.74 1.33 10.08
C ASP A 68 -2.68 0.89 11.21
N GLU A 69 -2.48 1.41 12.42
CA GLU A 69 -3.26 1.01 13.60
C GLU A 69 -4.69 1.58 13.58
N ASN A 70 -4.95 2.58 12.75
CA ASN A 70 -6.23 3.26 12.67
C ASN A 70 -7.09 2.80 11.49
N GLU A 71 -6.49 2.08 10.54
CA GLU A 71 -7.17 1.68 9.31
C GLU A 71 -7.03 0.18 9.07
N THR A 72 -8.15 -0.48 8.77
CA THR A 72 -8.15 -1.84 8.25
C THR A 72 -8.39 -1.78 6.75
N PRO A 73 -7.51 -2.39 5.92
CA PRO A 73 -7.64 -2.35 4.48
C PRO A 73 -8.76 -3.25 3.98
N ASP A 74 -9.51 -2.77 2.99
CA ASP A 74 -10.42 -3.53 2.16
C ASP A 74 -9.75 -3.95 0.85
N PHE A 75 -10.17 -5.11 0.34
CA PHE A 75 -9.63 -5.71 -0.88
C PHE A 75 -10.74 -6.08 -1.85
N GLU A 76 -10.59 -5.64 -3.10
CA GLU A 76 -11.44 -6.05 -4.21
C GLU A 76 -10.59 -6.67 -5.32
N ILE A 77 -11.01 -7.82 -5.86
CA ILE A 77 -10.30 -8.45 -6.97
C ILE A 77 -11.12 -8.37 -8.24
N PHE A 78 -10.45 -8.11 -9.35
CA PHE A 78 -11.01 -8.06 -10.69
C PHE A 78 -10.27 -9.02 -11.62
N ASP A 79 -11.01 -9.66 -12.52
CA ASP A 79 -10.41 -10.36 -13.66
C ASP A 79 -9.89 -9.36 -14.72
N SER A 80 -9.28 -9.87 -15.79
CA SER A 80 -8.76 -9.03 -16.88
C SER A 80 -9.81 -8.26 -17.67
N TYR A 81 -11.10 -8.59 -17.50
CA TYR A 81 -12.24 -7.88 -18.09
C TYR A 81 -12.84 -6.85 -17.14
N GLY A 82 -12.29 -6.69 -15.93
CA GLY A 82 -12.77 -5.75 -14.92
C GLY A 82 -13.96 -6.26 -14.10
N ARG A 83 -14.32 -7.54 -14.19
CA ARG A 83 -15.41 -8.11 -13.38
C ARG A 83 -14.91 -8.39 -11.96
N ALA A 84 -15.64 -7.92 -10.96
CA ALA A 84 -15.33 -8.21 -9.56
C ALA A 84 -15.46 -9.71 -9.27
N ILE A 85 -14.49 -10.27 -8.56
CA ILE A 85 -14.43 -11.67 -8.14
C ILE A 85 -14.54 -11.73 -6.62
N GLN A 86 -15.49 -12.51 -6.12
CA GLN A 86 -15.65 -12.73 -4.70
C GLN A 86 -14.46 -13.52 -4.13
N LEU A 87 -13.88 -13.00 -3.05
CA LEU A 87 -12.77 -13.66 -2.36
C LEU A 87 -13.26 -14.89 -1.59
N PRO A 88 -12.63 -16.07 -1.76
CA PRO A 88 -12.89 -17.26 -0.95
C PRO A 88 -12.53 -17.06 0.52
N GLY A 89 -11.60 -16.15 0.79
CA GLY A 89 -11.22 -15.75 2.13
C GLY A 89 -9.93 -14.94 2.14
N ILE A 90 -9.85 -14.03 3.09
CA ILE A 90 -8.65 -13.28 3.40
C ILE A 90 -8.33 -13.47 4.88
N LEU A 91 -7.05 -13.63 5.19
CA LEU A 91 -6.58 -13.80 6.56
C LEU A 91 -5.56 -12.71 6.85
N ALA A 92 -5.91 -11.80 7.75
CA ALA A 92 -4.96 -10.85 8.30
C ALA A 92 -3.87 -11.62 9.08
N GLN A 93 -2.63 -11.21 8.91
CA GLN A 93 -1.48 -11.68 9.68
C GLN A 93 -0.86 -10.50 10.44
N SER A 94 0.35 -10.70 10.97
CA SER A 94 1.10 -9.63 11.61
C SER A 94 1.58 -8.59 10.58
N ASN A 95 1.84 -7.37 11.07
CA ASN A 95 2.56 -6.33 10.35
C ASN A 95 1.94 -5.91 9.01
N GLY A 96 0.61 -5.82 8.94
CA GLY A 96 -0.07 -5.40 7.70
C GLY A 96 0.07 -6.39 6.54
N LEU A 97 0.37 -7.65 6.83
CA LEU A 97 0.44 -8.73 5.86
C LEU A 97 -0.91 -9.46 5.79
N TYR A 98 -1.46 -9.59 4.58
CA TYR A 98 -2.74 -10.27 4.35
C TYR A 98 -2.53 -11.47 3.43
N LYS A 99 -2.99 -12.65 3.85
CA LYS A 99 -3.00 -13.85 3.01
C LYS A 99 -4.35 -13.96 2.31
N VAL A 100 -4.35 -13.74 0.99
CA VAL A 100 -5.52 -13.85 0.12
C VAL A 100 -5.56 -15.26 -0.47
N LYS A 101 -6.65 -16.00 -0.23
CA LYS A 101 -6.85 -17.31 -0.86
C LYS A 101 -7.36 -17.15 -2.30
N LEU A 102 -6.87 -18.02 -3.17
CA LEU A 102 -7.19 -18.03 -4.62
C LEU A 102 -7.95 -19.30 -5.02
N ASP A 103 -8.60 -19.97 -4.07
CA ASP A 103 -9.39 -21.18 -4.36
C ASP A 103 -10.52 -20.85 -5.34
N GLY A 104 -10.62 -21.61 -6.44
CA GLY A 104 -11.61 -21.37 -7.50
C GLY A 104 -11.21 -20.31 -8.53
N PHE A 105 -10.05 -19.67 -8.40
CA PHE A 105 -9.50 -18.82 -9.47
C PHE A 105 -8.95 -19.68 -10.60
N SER A 106 -9.22 -19.30 -11.85
CA SER A 106 -8.56 -19.88 -13.02
C SER A 106 -7.16 -19.28 -13.19
N SER A 107 -6.29 -19.96 -13.93
CA SER A 107 -5.00 -19.38 -14.31
C SER A 107 -5.23 -18.14 -15.19
N GLY A 108 -4.45 -17.09 -14.95
CA GLY A 108 -4.63 -15.83 -15.66
C GLY A 108 -4.14 -14.60 -14.90
N ALA A 109 -4.32 -13.44 -15.53
CA ALA A 109 -4.02 -12.15 -14.93
C ALA A 109 -5.24 -11.59 -14.19
N TYR A 110 -4.98 -11.06 -12.99
CA TYR A 110 -5.98 -10.44 -12.13
C TYR A 110 -5.43 -9.11 -11.60
N TYR A 111 -6.34 -8.27 -11.11
CA TYR A 111 -6.03 -7.03 -10.43
C TYR A 111 -6.64 -7.03 -9.04
N ILE A 112 -5.89 -6.58 -8.04
CA ILE A 112 -6.40 -6.33 -6.70
C ILE A 112 -6.38 -4.84 -6.44
N ARG A 113 -7.52 -4.28 -6.05
CA ARG A 113 -7.65 -2.94 -5.49
C ARG A 113 -7.55 -3.06 -3.97
N ILE A 114 -6.64 -2.28 -3.40
CA ILE A 114 -6.40 -2.15 -1.97
C ILE A 114 -6.93 -0.78 -1.58
N ILE A 115 -7.70 -0.70 -0.50
CA ILE A 115 -8.31 0.54 0.00
C ILE A 115 -8.07 0.60 1.49
N SER A 116 -7.48 1.68 1.98
CA SER A 116 -7.28 1.93 3.41
C SER A 116 -7.60 3.38 3.68
N GLY A 117 -8.72 3.63 4.38
CA GLY A 117 -9.25 4.97 4.57
C GLY A 117 -9.43 5.71 3.25
N THR A 118 -8.64 6.77 3.04
CA THR A 118 -8.65 7.59 1.80
C THR A 118 -7.65 7.11 0.74
N LYS A 119 -6.75 6.19 1.10
CA LYS A 119 -5.68 5.67 0.25
C LYS A 119 -6.20 4.53 -0.60
N SER A 120 -5.81 4.49 -1.88
CA SER A 120 -6.09 3.33 -2.74
C SER A 120 -4.98 3.06 -3.75
N GLU A 121 -4.73 1.78 -3.99
CA GLU A 121 -3.78 1.30 -5.00
C GLU A 121 -4.39 0.10 -5.76
N VAL A 122 -4.09 -0.02 -7.05
CA VAL A 122 -4.41 -1.21 -7.86
C VAL A 122 -3.13 -1.91 -8.28
N ARG A 123 -3.09 -3.24 -8.10
CA ARG A 123 -1.94 -4.07 -8.44
C ARG A 123 -2.33 -5.28 -9.26
N LYS A 124 -1.53 -5.58 -10.28
CA LYS A 124 -1.66 -6.80 -11.07
C LYS A 124 -0.97 -7.96 -10.36
N PHE A 125 -1.60 -9.13 -10.38
CA PHE A 125 -0.97 -10.40 -10.01
C PHE A 125 -1.37 -11.51 -11.00
N ILE A 126 -0.63 -12.62 -10.98
CA ILE A 126 -0.82 -13.74 -11.89
C ILE A 126 -1.18 -14.98 -11.08
N VAL A 127 -2.28 -15.62 -11.45
CA VAL A 127 -2.66 -16.94 -10.95
C VAL A 127 -2.11 -18.00 -11.93
N SER A 128 -1.42 -18.99 -11.41
CA SER A 128 -0.94 -20.15 -12.16
C SER A 128 -1.68 -21.42 -11.77
N GLU A 129 -1.51 -22.49 -12.54
CA GLU A 129 -2.01 -23.81 -12.17
C GLU A 129 -1.24 -24.37 -10.96
N LYS A 130 -1.90 -25.22 -10.16
CA LYS A 130 -1.23 -25.98 -9.10
C LYS A 130 -0.36 -27.04 -9.74
N ILE A 131 0.95 -26.95 -9.53
CA ILE A 131 1.88 -28.03 -9.88
C ILE A 131 1.87 -29.01 -8.70
N TYR A 132 1.40 -30.24 -8.96
CA TYR A 132 1.38 -31.34 -7.99
C TYR A 132 2.71 -32.08 -7.96
#